data_AF-A0A9W4W9R5-F1
#
_entry.id   AF-A0A9W4W9R5-F1
#
_cell.length_a   1.000
_cell.length_b   1.000
_cell.length_c   1.000
_cell.angle_alpha   90.00
_cell.angle_beta   90.00
_cell.angle_gamma   90.00
#
_symmetry.space_group_name_H-M   'P 1'
#
loop_
_entity.id
_entity.type
_entity.pdbx_description
1 polymer ?
#
loop_
_entity_poly.entity_id
_entity_poly.type
_entity_poly.pdbx_seq_one_letter_code
_entity_poly.pdbx_strand_id
1 'polypeptide(L)'
;MSEADRSFHNAMRPSWGPDGTLIFATTREPLGAPSRRTKTDDLMLTRNASAKALQNQVKMTQVELTGGVPGTTLHADTLMSLFHDQDTTSPANAHERLVWELASILFDGPASADEDLGNESRKSRLSKFWAALVNSASSRSVALARSSEEKAIAALSGHRIQDACKYLLDGNNFRLATLVSLIGSNGQAKKDMREQINEWQDANFLSEFADPLRAIYELLSGNSGVCEGKKAVPLEDRIESFIISQRFGLDWKQAFGLRLWYSVSRNDHLSAAVRLFREDITQDREQRPQTWYLEQGIPALWNDRHSEAREDLLWGLLKLYSDAETDLEAVLRPENSQLSPLDIRLSWQLSRALLSTNKVSYGHNASEKADASTIAFADQLVSEGSWLEATFVLLHLGNPDMRAKAVQENLCRHAALLGSETGSNFTTLTQTLKIPTSWIWEAQALYMRAVKKDAAAEVHCLLRAGSYPEAHNVLVHQVAPSAVVSRDYDELAVTLSRFEGHDHVIPGWTLGGEVYKAFLELVSRRKQRQQISIQVLDRLLSGLPALRESAESGNITSLAAISEMGSLVAKVTAEVPRHDQDNVTRVLSLPLTEDAHLKHALNMSLSYYQGLMAGGR
;
A
#
# COMPACT_ATOMS: atom_id res chain seq x y z
N MET A 1 -32.86 25.03 7.07
CA MET A 1 -32.15 23.86 6.53
C MET A 1 -33.13 23.06 5.70
N SER A 2 -32.75 22.72 4.48
CA SER A 2 -33.60 21.91 3.60
C SER A 2 -33.74 20.49 4.16
N GLU A 3 -34.77 19.76 3.74
CA GLU A 3 -34.96 18.35 4.12
C GLU A 3 -33.78 17.48 3.65
N ALA A 4 -33.18 17.84 2.51
CA ALA A 4 -31.95 17.27 2.00
C ALA A 4 -30.76 17.51 2.95
N ASP A 5 -30.57 18.74 3.47
CA ASP A 5 -29.49 19.02 4.43
C ASP A 5 -29.66 18.22 5.72
N ARG A 6 -30.89 18.08 6.23
CA ARG A 6 -31.17 17.25 7.41
C ARG A 6 -30.88 15.78 7.14
N SER A 7 -31.23 15.25 5.97
CA SER A 7 -30.89 13.88 5.59
C SER A 7 -29.37 13.66 5.44
N PHE A 8 -28.63 14.65 4.92
CA PHE A 8 -27.17 14.59 4.81
C PHE A 8 -26.48 14.58 6.18
N HIS A 9 -26.95 15.42 7.11
CA HIS A 9 -26.41 15.46 8.48
C HIS A 9 -26.80 14.24 9.33
N ASN A 10 -27.94 13.61 9.03
CA ASN A 10 -28.44 12.43 9.74
C ASN A 10 -28.02 11.11 9.08
N ALA A 11 -27.42 11.14 7.88
CA ALA A 11 -26.91 9.94 7.23
C ALA A 11 -25.74 9.37 8.04
N MET A 12 -25.83 8.08 8.37
CA MET A 12 -24.74 7.37 9.03
C MET A 12 -23.52 7.40 8.10
N ARG A 13 -22.45 8.04 8.55
CA ARG A 13 -21.19 8.10 7.79
C ARG A 13 -20.60 6.69 7.73
N PRO A 14 -20.09 6.25 6.56
CA PRO A 14 -19.42 4.96 6.47
C PRO A 14 -18.28 4.92 7.50
N SER A 15 -18.28 3.92 8.36
CA SER A 15 -17.24 3.74 9.37
C SER A 15 -16.56 2.40 9.17
N TRP A 16 -15.24 2.38 9.16
CA TRP A 16 -14.48 1.14 9.13
C TRP A 16 -14.40 0.54 10.54
N GLY A 17 -14.77 -0.73 10.67
CA GLY A 17 -14.53 -1.53 11.85
C GLY A 17 -13.09 -2.04 11.92
N PRO A 18 -12.64 -2.52 13.09
CA PRO A 18 -11.24 -2.89 13.38
C PRO A 18 -10.67 -4.09 12.59
N ASP A 19 -11.49 -4.73 11.74
CA ASP A 19 -11.10 -5.86 10.87
C ASP A 19 -11.32 -5.52 9.37
N GLY A 20 -11.22 -4.24 8.98
CA GLY A 20 -11.49 -3.81 7.60
C GLY A 20 -12.93 -3.99 7.15
N THR A 21 -13.87 -3.96 8.10
CA THR A 21 -15.30 -4.06 7.80
C THR A 21 -15.86 -2.66 7.50
N LEU A 22 -16.22 -2.38 6.26
CA LEU A 22 -16.95 -1.15 5.93
C LEU A 22 -18.40 -1.27 6.46
N ILE A 23 -18.77 -0.44 7.43
CA ILE A 23 -20.13 -0.32 7.93
C ILE A 23 -20.78 0.85 7.17
N PHE A 24 -21.70 0.56 6.26
CA PHE A 24 -22.53 1.58 5.61
C PHE A 24 -24.00 1.15 5.63
N ALA A 25 -24.88 2.12 5.87
CA ALA A 25 -26.33 1.90 5.80
C ALA A 25 -26.77 2.01 4.32
N THR A 26 -27.33 0.94 3.77
CA THR A 26 -27.96 0.98 2.43
C THR A 26 -29.47 1.10 2.56
N THR A 27 -30.04 2.22 2.12
CA THR A 27 -31.50 2.35 1.94
C THR A 27 -31.91 1.66 0.63
N ARG A 28 -31.99 0.33 0.59
CA ARG A 28 -32.63 -0.38 -0.54
C ARG A 28 -33.51 -1.52 -0.02
N GLU A 29 -34.77 -1.51 -0.47
CA GLU A 29 -35.72 -2.59 -0.23
C GLU A 29 -35.18 -3.93 -0.76
N PRO A 30 -35.34 -5.04 -0.01
CA PRO A 30 -34.84 -6.34 -0.43
C PRO A 30 -35.79 -6.99 -1.45
N LEU A 31 -35.39 -6.99 -2.73
CA LEU A 31 -36.02 -7.81 -3.77
C LEU A 31 -35.37 -9.20 -3.80
N GLY A 32 -36.06 -10.18 -3.21
CA GLY A 32 -36.14 -11.56 -3.71
C GLY A 32 -35.03 -12.56 -3.35
N ALA A 33 -35.34 -13.34 -2.30
CA ALA A 33 -35.01 -14.76 -2.04
C ALA A 33 -34.00 -15.07 -0.89
N PRO A 34 -34.34 -16.04 -0.01
CA PRO A 34 -33.73 -16.15 1.32
C PRO A 34 -32.56 -17.14 1.29
N SER A 35 -31.33 -16.63 1.35
CA SER A 35 -30.24 -17.42 1.95
C SER A 35 -29.95 -16.85 3.32
N ARG A 36 -29.93 -17.75 4.30
CA ARG A 36 -29.95 -17.57 5.75
C ARG A 36 -28.86 -16.61 6.23
N ARG A 37 -29.11 -15.30 6.15
CA ARG A 37 -28.32 -14.24 6.79
C ARG A 37 -29.08 -13.77 8.01
N THR A 38 -28.43 -13.81 9.16
CA THR A 38 -28.96 -13.35 10.44
C THR A 38 -29.34 -11.89 10.33
N LYS A 39 -30.64 -11.62 10.54
CA LYS A 39 -31.27 -10.30 10.53
C LYS A 39 -30.69 -9.41 11.63
N THR A 40 -29.97 -8.37 11.22
CA THR A 40 -30.03 -7.02 11.79
C THR A 40 -29.90 -6.06 10.61
N ASP A 41 -30.87 -5.15 10.49
CA ASP A 41 -31.15 -4.34 9.29
C ASP A 41 -29.92 -3.58 8.72
N ASP A 42 -29.85 -3.53 7.38
CA ASP A 42 -29.06 -2.64 6.51
C ASP A 42 -27.52 -2.56 6.64
N LEU A 43 -26.85 -3.61 7.10
CA LEU A 43 -25.38 -3.67 7.15
C LEU A 43 -24.80 -4.70 6.18
N MET A 44 -24.14 -4.23 5.10
CA MET A 44 -23.25 -5.08 4.30
C MET A 44 -21.84 -5.07 4.88
N LEU A 45 -21.42 -6.19 5.47
CA LEU A 45 -20.04 -6.41 5.88
C LEU A 45 -19.22 -6.94 4.70
N THR A 46 -18.26 -6.16 4.20
CA THR A 46 -17.19 -6.70 3.33
C THR A 46 -15.95 -6.90 4.18
N ARG A 47 -15.53 -8.17 4.35
CA ARG A 47 -14.32 -8.55 5.08
C ARG A 47 -13.24 -8.91 4.07
N ASN A 48 -12.38 -7.97 3.72
CA ASN A 48 -11.22 -8.26 2.87
C ASN A 48 -9.99 -8.28 3.77
N ALA A 49 -9.49 -9.47 4.09
CA ALA A 49 -8.27 -9.63 4.90
C ALA A 49 -7.03 -9.37 4.04
N SER A 50 -6.84 -8.12 3.61
CA SER A 50 -5.86 -7.74 2.59
C SER A 50 -4.42 -7.92 3.11
N ALA A 51 -4.22 -7.73 4.42
CA ALA A 51 -2.94 -7.90 5.10
C ALA A 51 -2.37 -9.33 5.02
N LYS A 52 -3.22 -10.36 5.07
CA LYS A 52 -2.73 -11.74 5.04
C LYS A 52 -2.22 -12.14 3.65
N ALA A 53 -2.85 -11.63 2.59
CA ALA A 53 -2.42 -11.87 1.22
C ALA A 53 -1.06 -11.22 0.89
N LEU A 54 -0.62 -10.25 1.69
CA LEU A 54 0.64 -9.54 1.53
C LEU A 54 1.84 -10.29 2.14
N GLN A 55 1.61 -11.29 2.99
CA GLN A 55 2.69 -12.02 3.69
C GLN A 55 3.69 -12.71 2.75
N ASN A 56 3.23 -13.21 1.60
CA ASN A 56 4.11 -13.84 0.61
C ASN A 56 5.05 -12.81 -0.02
N GLN A 57 4.50 -11.63 -0.34
CA GLN A 57 5.28 -10.52 -0.88
C GLN A 57 6.32 -10.01 0.14
N VAL A 58 5.95 -9.85 1.41
CA VAL A 58 6.88 -9.45 2.49
C VAL A 58 8.08 -10.39 2.61
N LYS A 59 7.87 -11.70 2.46
CA LYS A 59 8.95 -12.70 2.52
C LYS A 59 9.93 -12.59 1.34
N MET A 60 9.47 -12.12 0.18
CA MET A 60 10.25 -12.04 -1.06
C MET A 60 10.88 -10.66 -1.29
N THR A 61 10.39 -9.63 -0.60
CA THR A 61 11.00 -8.31 -0.60
C THR A 61 12.21 -8.26 0.33
N GLN A 62 13.33 -7.78 -0.20
CA GLN A 62 14.48 -7.41 0.60
C GLN A 62 14.45 -5.91 0.87
N VAL A 63 14.66 -5.54 2.13
CA VAL A 63 14.77 -4.13 2.54
C VAL A 63 16.24 -3.77 2.66
N GLU A 64 16.67 -2.77 1.90
CA GLU A 64 18.03 -2.21 1.91
C GLU A 64 18.01 -0.78 2.45
N LEU A 65 19.05 -0.34 3.17
CA LEU A 65 19.15 1.06 3.60
C LEU A 65 19.90 1.86 2.54
N THR A 66 19.20 2.73 1.83
CA THR A 66 19.79 3.72 0.93
C THR A 66 19.82 5.07 1.63
N GLY A 67 21.01 5.57 2.00
CA GLY A 67 21.16 6.88 2.65
C GLY A 67 20.48 7.01 4.02
N GLY A 68 20.36 5.90 4.77
CA GLY A 68 19.69 5.88 6.08
C GLY A 68 18.16 5.71 6.02
N VAL A 69 17.58 5.70 4.83
CA VAL A 69 16.14 5.42 4.62
C VAL A 69 15.97 4.00 4.06
N PRO A 70 15.14 3.15 4.68
CA PRO A 70 14.84 1.83 4.14
C PRO A 70 14.13 1.94 2.79
N GLY A 71 14.62 1.21 1.79
CA GLY A 71 14.03 1.03 0.47
C GLY A 71 13.85 -0.45 0.18
N THR A 72 12.87 -0.78 -0.65
CA THR A 72 12.50 -2.18 -0.94
C THR A 72 12.89 -2.57 -2.35
N THR A 73 13.52 -3.73 -2.49
CA THR A 73 13.74 -4.40 -3.77
C THR A 73 13.03 -5.75 -3.75
N LEU A 74 12.08 -5.94 -4.67
CA LEU A 74 11.35 -7.20 -4.82
C LEU A 74 12.18 -8.18 -5.65
N HIS A 75 12.54 -9.31 -5.06
CA HIS A 75 13.21 -10.41 -5.75
C HIS A 75 12.23 -11.59 -5.83
N ALA A 76 11.48 -11.66 -6.93
CA ALA A 76 10.58 -12.78 -7.19
C ALA A 76 11.15 -13.67 -8.30
N ASP A 77 11.32 -14.97 -8.01
CA ASP A 77 11.75 -15.96 -9.01
C ASP A 77 10.66 -16.24 -10.06
N THR A 78 9.39 -16.08 -9.69
CA THR A 78 8.22 -16.31 -10.53
C THR A 78 7.08 -15.46 -9.99
N LEU A 79 6.33 -14.76 -10.83
CA LEU A 79 5.21 -13.90 -10.36
C LEU A 79 4.14 -14.69 -9.59
N MET A 80 3.95 -15.97 -9.92
CA MET A 80 2.99 -16.86 -9.25
C MET A 80 3.32 -17.11 -7.77
N SER A 81 4.58 -16.97 -7.35
CA SER A 81 4.96 -17.19 -5.95
C SER A 81 4.43 -16.09 -5.01
N LEU A 82 4.05 -14.93 -5.57
CA LEU A 82 3.43 -13.83 -4.85
C LEU A 82 1.95 -14.07 -4.57
N PHE A 83 1.29 -14.96 -5.31
CA PHE A 83 -0.10 -15.33 -5.07
C PHE A 83 -0.23 -16.00 -3.70
N HIS A 84 -1.27 -15.65 -2.96
CA HIS A 84 -1.57 -16.22 -1.67
C HIS A 84 -2.86 -17.04 -1.76
N ASP A 85 -2.75 -18.35 -1.51
CA ASP A 85 -3.87 -19.29 -1.62
C ASP A 85 -4.79 -19.17 -0.40
N GLN A 86 -5.60 -18.12 -0.36
CA GLN A 86 -6.70 -17.98 0.60
C GLN A 86 -8.02 -18.30 -0.08
N ASP A 87 -8.84 -19.12 0.59
CA ASP A 87 -10.23 -19.42 0.26
C ASP A 87 -10.51 -19.50 -1.26
N THR A 88 -10.07 -20.60 -1.88
CA THR A 88 -10.37 -20.95 -3.29
C THR A 88 -11.87 -21.05 -3.59
N THR A 89 -12.70 -21.05 -2.55
CA THR A 89 -14.16 -21.04 -2.61
C THR A 89 -14.73 -19.70 -3.10
N SER A 90 -13.97 -18.61 -3.03
CA SER A 90 -14.41 -17.29 -3.50
C SER A 90 -14.16 -17.12 -5.02
N PRO A 91 -15.16 -16.69 -5.81
CA PRO A 91 -14.98 -16.48 -7.25
C PRO A 91 -13.94 -15.38 -7.56
N ALA A 92 -13.79 -14.39 -6.67
CA ALA A 92 -12.78 -13.34 -6.82
C ALA A 92 -11.35 -13.89 -6.69
N ASN A 93 -11.12 -14.82 -5.76
CA ASN A 93 -9.79 -15.43 -5.56
C ASN A 93 -9.46 -16.41 -6.71
N ALA A 94 -10.48 -17.12 -7.24
CA ALA A 94 -10.33 -17.93 -8.43
C ALA A 94 -9.93 -17.08 -9.65
N HIS A 95 -10.53 -15.90 -9.82
CA HIS A 95 -10.14 -14.97 -10.88
C HIS A 95 -8.73 -14.40 -10.64
N GLU A 96 -8.40 -13.99 -9.42
CA GLU A 96 -7.06 -13.51 -9.06
C GLU A 96 -5.98 -14.54 -9.37
N ARG A 97 -6.23 -15.82 -9.09
CA ARG A 97 -5.32 -16.91 -9.45
C ARG A 97 -5.05 -16.96 -10.96
N LEU A 98 -6.10 -16.84 -11.78
CA LEU A 98 -5.96 -16.82 -13.25
C LEU A 98 -5.13 -15.62 -13.73
N VAL A 99 -5.30 -14.47 -13.08
CA VAL A 99 -4.52 -13.25 -13.36
C VAL A 99 -3.04 -13.45 -13.07
N TRP A 100 -2.70 -14.03 -11.91
CA TRP A 100 -1.30 -14.33 -11.55
C TRP A 100 -0.68 -15.41 -12.45
N GLU A 101 -1.42 -16.46 -12.78
CA GLU A 101 -0.97 -17.50 -13.72
C GLU A 101 -0.71 -16.89 -15.11
N LEU A 102 -1.59 -16.02 -15.60
CA LEU A 102 -1.40 -15.32 -16.88
C LEU A 102 -0.20 -14.36 -16.83
N ALA A 103 -0.08 -13.56 -15.77
CA ALA A 103 1.05 -12.64 -15.61
C ALA A 103 2.38 -13.40 -15.58
N SER A 104 2.43 -14.55 -14.88
CA SER A 104 3.58 -15.45 -14.87
C SER A 104 3.91 -15.96 -16.27
N ILE A 105 2.93 -16.44 -17.04
CA ILE A 105 3.18 -16.94 -18.40
C ILE A 105 3.71 -15.84 -19.32
N LEU A 106 3.16 -14.63 -19.24
CA LEU A 106 3.49 -13.52 -20.14
C LEU A 106 4.83 -12.87 -19.79
N PHE A 107 5.07 -12.60 -18.50
CA PHE A 107 6.16 -11.72 -18.06
C PHE A 107 7.31 -12.46 -17.37
N ASP A 108 7.15 -13.71 -16.92
CA ASP A 108 8.27 -14.48 -16.37
C ASP A 108 9.29 -14.88 -17.45
N GLY A 109 10.56 -14.91 -17.04
CA GLY A 109 11.70 -15.36 -17.82
C GLY A 109 12.73 -14.26 -18.09
N PRO A 110 14.03 -14.60 -18.12
CA PRO A 110 15.11 -13.65 -18.35
C PRO A 110 15.00 -13.05 -19.76
N ALA A 111 15.35 -11.77 -19.89
CA ALA A 111 15.34 -11.04 -21.16
C ALA A 111 16.35 -11.58 -22.21
N SER A 112 17.13 -12.62 -21.87
CA SER A 112 18.33 -13.03 -22.61
C SER A 112 18.31 -14.46 -23.15
N ALA A 113 17.20 -15.20 -23.07
CA ALA A 113 17.10 -16.53 -23.67
C ALA A 113 16.50 -16.41 -25.07
N ASP A 114 17.21 -16.95 -26.08
CA ASP A 114 16.85 -17.03 -27.51
C ASP A 114 15.35 -16.75 -27.76
N GLU A 115 15.05 -15.53 -28.21
CA GLU A 115 13.68 -14.99 -28.24
C GLU A 115 12.70 -15.94 -28.96
N ASP A 116 13.17 -16.64 -30.00
CA ASP A 116 12.37 -17.58 -30.79
C ASP A 116 11.98 -18.85 -30.01
N LEU A 117 12.92 -19.50 -29.32
CA LEU A 117 12.64 -20.70 -28.50
C LEU A 117 11.84 -20.34 -27.24
N GLY A 118 12.08 -19.16 -26.68
CA GLY A 118 11.30 -18.59 -25.59
C GLY A 118 9.85 -18.32 -26.00
N ASN A 119 9.62 -17.85 -27.22
CA ASN A 119 8.30 -17.53 -27.73
C ASN A 119 7.45 -18.77 -28.01
N GLU A 120 8.02 -19.84 -28.57
CA GLU A 120 7.30 -21.10 -28.79
C GLU A 120 6.85 -21.75 -27.47
N SER A 121 7.76 -21.81 -26.48
CA SER A 121 7.45 -22.37 -25.16
C SER A 121 6.42 -21.51 -24.40
N ARG A 122 6.48 -20.18 -24.52
CA ARG A 122 5.49 -19.26 -23.94
C ARG A 122 4.12 -19.43 -24.60
N LYS A 123 4.06 -19.49 -25.93
CA LYS A 123 2.82 -19.70 -26.69
C LYS A 123 2.18 -21.04 -26.38
N SER A 124 2.97 -22.10 -26.24
CA SER A 124 2.49 -23.42 -25.82
C SER A 124 1.90 -23.39 -24.40
N ARG A 125 2.56 -22.72 -23.45
CA ARG A 125 2.05 -22.52 -22.08
C ARG A 125 0.75 -21.71 -22.07
N LEU A 126 0.71 -20.59 -22.80
CA LEU A 126 -0.50 -19.78 -22.90
C LEU A 126 -1.65 -20.55 -23.55
N SER A 127 -1.39 -21.29 -24.62
CA SER A 127 -2.39 -22.11 -25.29
C SER A 127 -3.00 -23.15 -24.34
N LYS A 128 -2.17 -23.84 -23.54
CA LYS A 128 -2.65 -24.80 -22.52
C LYS A 128 -3.48 -24.11 -21.43
N PHE A 129 -3.01 -22.98 -20.93
CA PHE A 129 -3.73 -22.18 -19.93
C PHE A 129 -5.09 -21.70 -20.46
N TRP A 130 -5.12 -21.16 -21.69
CA TRP A 130 -6.34 -20.65 -22.30
C TRP A 130 -7.33 -21.77 -22.63
N ALA A 131 -6.84 -22.94 -23.06
CA ALA A 131 -7.67 -24.12 -23.27
C ALA A 131 -8.31 -24.61 -21.96
N ALA A 132 -7.56 -24.60 -20.85
CA ALA A 132 -8.10 -24.95 -19.54
C ALA A 132 -9.17 -23.94 -19.07
N LEU A 133 -8.93 -22.64 -19.28
CA LEU A 133 -9.87 -21.57 -18.93
C LEU A 133 -11.20 -21.73 -19.66
N VAL A 134 -11.15 -22.03 -20.96
CA VAL A 134 -12.33 -22.11 -21.83
C VAL A 134 -13.00 -23.49 -21.81
N ASN A 135 -12.40 -24.49 -21.16
CA ASN A 135 -12.89 -25.87 -21.19
C ASN A 135 -14.32 -26.02 -20.62
N SER A 136 -14.64 -25.30 -19.55
CA SER A 136 -15.96 -25.34 -18.91
C SER A 136 -17.05 -24.70 -19.79
N ALA A 137 -16.77 -23.51 -20.35
CA ALA A 137 -17.65 -22.79 -21.26
C ALA A 137 -17.87 -23.58 -22.56
N SER A 138 -16.79 -24.09 -23.17
CA SER A 138 -16.88 -24.89 -24.40
C SER A 138 -17.67 -26.18 -24.16
N SER A 139 -17.49 -26.89 -23.05
CA SER A 139 -18.26 -28.09 -22.74
C SER A 139 -19.75 -27.81 -22.54
N ARG A 140 -20.10 -26.67 -21.94
CA ARG A 140 -21.48 -26.21 -21.84
C ARG A 140 -22.07 -25.92 -23.22
N SER A 141 -21.32 -25.24 -24.10
CA SER A 141 -21.77 -24.96 -25.47
C SER A 141 -21.94 -26.22 -26.31
N VAL A 142 -21.08 -27.24 -26.15
CA VAL A 142 -21.24 -28.55 -26.81
C VAL A 142 -22.53 -29.26 -26.35
N ALA A 143 -22.88 -29.16 -25.06
CA ALA A 143 -24.10 -29.75 -24.53
C ALA A 143 -25.38 -29.07 -25.05
N LEU A 144 -25.31 -27.76 -25.32
CA LEU A 144 -26.43 -26.96 -25.83
C LEU A 144 -26.57 -27.01 -27.35
N ALA A 145 -25.52 -27.41 -28.06
CA ALA A 145 -25.49 -27.47 -29.52
C ALA A 145 -26.45 -28.54 -30.08
N ARG A 146 -27.20 -28.17 -31.13
CA ARG A 146 -28.25 -29.02 -31.71
C ARG A 146 -27.71 -29.93 -32.80
N SER A 147 -26.79 -29.40 -33.61
CA SER A 147 -26.19 -30.09 -34.76
C SER A 147 -24.79 -30.62 -34.46
N SER A 148 -24.35 -31.62 -35.21
CA SER A 148 -23.00 -32.19 -35.10
C SER A 148 -21.92 -31.18 -35.52
N GLU A 149 -22.23 -30.31 -36.47
CA GLU A 149 -21.36 -29.23 -36.93
C GLU A 149 -21.22 -28.12 -35.88
N GLU A 150 -22.30 -27.73 -35.20
CA GLU A 150 -22.22 -26.80 -34.07
C GLU A 150 -21.43 -27.37 -32.89
N LYS A 151 -21.60 -28.67 -32.61
CA LYS A 151 -20.77 -29.37 -31.60
C LYS A 151 -19.29 -29.34 -31.97
N ALA A 152 -18.96 -29.45 -33.26
CA ALA A 152 -17.60 -29.34 -33.74
C ALA A 152 -17.03 -27.93 -33.52
N ILE A 153 -17.78 -26.86 -33.84
CA ILE A 153 -17.34 -25.47 -33.58
C ILE A 153 -17.15 -25.21 -32.09
N ALA A 154 -18.09 -25.66 -31.27
CA ALA A 154 -18.01 -25.56 -29.82
C ALA A 154 -16.76 -26.28 -29.27
N ALA A 155 -16.42 -27.46 -29.80
CA ALA A 155 -15.18 -28.17 -29.43
C ALA A 155 -13.90 -27.44 -29.90
N LEU A 156 -13.92 -26.86 -31.12
CA LEU A 156 -12.81 -26.05 -31.63
C LEU A 156 -12.59 -24.79 -30.80
N SER A 157 -13.66 -24.18 -30.27
CA SER A 157 -13.56 -23.02 -29.35
C SER A 157 -12.86 -23.34 -28.02
N GLY A 158 -12.65 -24.62 -27.69
CA GLY A 158 -11.88 -25.08 -26.53
C GLY A 158 -10.59 -25.83 -26.89
N HIS A 159 -10.08 -25.67 -28.12
CA HIS A 159 -8.89 -26.38 -28.64
C HIS A 159 -8.99 -27.92 -28.59
N ARG A 160 -10.20 -28.49 -28.59
CA ARG A 160 -10.43 -29.93 -28.61
C ARG A 160 -10.61 -30.44 -30.03
N ILE A 161 -9.53 -30.39 -30.81
CA ILE A 161 -9.52 -30.79 -32.24
C ILE A 161 -9.96 -32.26 -32.40
N GLN A 162 -9.54 -33.14 -31.51
CA GLN A 162 -9.90 -34.56 -31.57
C GLN A 162 -11.39 -34.80 -31.39
N ASP A 163 -12.04 -34.09 -30.46
CA ASP A 163 -13.47 -34.23 -30.22
C ASP A 163 -14.27 -33.57 -31.35
N ALA A 164 -13.80 -32.44 -31.89
CA ALA A 164 -14.37 -31.84 -33.09
C ALA A 164 -14.38 -32.82 -34.28
N CYS A 165 -13.27 -33.53 -34.52
CA CYS A 165 -13.22 -34.56 -35.55
C CYS A 165 -14.22 -35.69 -35.30
N LYS A 166 -14.38 -36.16 -34.05
CA LYS A 166 -15.39 -37.19 -33.73
C LYS A 166 -16.80 -36.71 -34.04
N TYR A 167 -17.17 -35.50 -33.61
CA TYR A 167 -18.50 -34.96 -33.89
C TYR A 167 -18.76 -34.78 -35.40
N LEU A 168 -17.75 -34.40 -36.18
CA LEU A 168 -17.87 -34.32 -37.63
C LEU A 168 -18.01 -35.69 -38.30
N LEU A 169 -17.33 -36.73 -37.78
CA LEU A 169 -17.51 -38.11 -38.24
C LEU A 169 -18.93 -38.61 -37.92
N ASP A 170 -19.44 -38.33 -36.72
CA ASP A 170 -20.83 -38.65 -36.33
C ASP A 170 -21.86 -37.91 -37.19
N GLY A 171 -21.52 -36.72 -37.68
CA GLY A 171 -22.29 -35.94 -38.66
C GLY A 171 -22.13 -36.38 -40.13
N ASN A 172 -21.43 -37.49 -40.41
CA ASN A 172 -21.10 -37.96 -41.77
C ASN A 172 -20.27 -36.97 -42.63
N ASN A 173 -19.60 -35.99 -42.01
CA ASN A 173 -18.77 -34.99 -42.68
C ASN A 173 -17.30 -35.42 -42.73
N PHE A 174 -17.01 -36.55 -43.39
CA PHE A 174 -15.68 -37.17 -43.41
C PHE A 174 -14.58 -36.27 -43.98
N ARG A 175 -14.87 -35.56 -45.09
CA ARG A 175 -13.90 -34.65 -45.74
C ARG A 175 -13.52 -33.49 -44.83
N LEU A 176 -14.51 -32.92 -44.15
CA LEU A 176 -14.30 -31.82 -43.22
C LEU A 176 -13.51 -32.28 -41.99
N ALA A 177 -13.80 -33.48 -41.47
CA ALA A 177 -13.04 -34.07 -40.37
C ALA A 177 -11.54 -34.21 -40.71
N THR A 178 -11.20 -34.62 -41.94
CA THR A 178 -9.80 -34.66 -42.40
C THR A 178 -9.18 -33.27 -42.45
N LEU A 179 -9.88 -32.27 -42.96
CA LEU A 179 -9.38 -30.90 -43.03
C LEU A 179 -9.18 -30.29 -41.63
N VAL A 180 -10.13 -30.52 -40.71
CA VAL A 180 -10.04 -30.06 -39.31
C VAL A 180 -8.88 -30.70 -38.57
N SER A 181 -8.49 -31.94 -38.90
CA SER A 181 -7.28 -32.55 -38.32
C SER A 181 -5.98 -31.81 -38.66
N LEU A 182 -5.97 -31.06 -39.77
CA LEU A 182 -4.82 -30.29 -40.23
C LEU A 182 -4.76 -28.85 -39.69
N ILE A 183 -5.78 -28.43 -38.93
CA ILE A 183 -5.89 -27.07 -38.41
C ILE A 183 -4.68 -26.72 -37.51
N GLY A 184 -4.10 -25.52 -37.70
CA GLY A 184 -2.95 -25.04 -36.92
C GLY A 184 -1.60 -25.72 -37.23
N SER A 185 -1.55 -26.68 -38.18
CA SER A 185 -0.32 -27.43 -38.48
C SER A 185 0.36 -27.04 -39.79
N ASN A 186 -0.41 -26.76 -40.83
CA ASN A 186 0.14 -26.43 -42.15
C ASN A 186 -0.32 -25.05 -42.64
N GLY A 187 0.62 -24.13 -42.79
CA GLY A 187 0.36 -22.78 -43.33
C GLY A 187 -0.07 -22.79 -44.79
N GLN A 188 0.34 -23.79 -45.58
CA GLN A 188 -0.07 -23.92 -46.98
C GLN A 188 -1.55 -24.30 -47.08
N ALA A 189 -2.00 -25.29 -46.31
CA ALA A 189 -3.41 -25.69 -46.27
C ALA A 189 -4.35 -24.52 -45.90
N LYS A 190 -3.87 -23.59 -45.05
CA LYS A 190 -4.57 -22.36 -44.69
C LYS A 190 -4.69 -21.38 -45.87
N LYS A 191 -3.65 -21.28 -46.72
CA LYS A 191 -3.68 -20.45 -47.94
C LYS A 191 -4.59 -21.08 -48.99
N ASP A 192 -4.45 -22.37 -49.24
CA ASP A 192 -5.26 -23.11 -50.20
C ASP A 192 -6.75 -23.00 -49.83
N MET A 193 -7.09 -23.10 -48.54
CA MET A 193 -8.46 -22.92 -48.08
C MET A 193 -8.97 -21.49 -48.28
N ARG A 194 -8.12 -20.47 -48.09
CA ARG A 194 -8.51 -19.07 -48.35
C ARG A 194 -8.80 -18.85 -49.84
N GLU A 195 -7.97 -19.40 -50.72
CA GLU A 195 -8.20 -19.36 -52.17
C GLU A 195 -9.52 -20.08 -52.53
N GLN A 196 -9.76 -21.26 -51.95
CA GLN A 196 -10.99 -22.01 -52.16
C GLN A 196 -12.25 -21.25 -51.72
N ILE A 197 -12.20 -20.56 -50.57
CA ILE A 197 -13.33 -19.74 -50.09
C ILE A 197 -13.58 -18.57 -51.03
N ASN A 198 -12.53 -17.91 -51.53
CA ASN A 198 -12.68 -16.82 -52.50
C ASN A 198 -13.33 -17.32 -53.80
N GLU A 199 -12.90 -18.48 -54.31
CA GLU A 199 -13.52 -19.11 -55.49
C GLU A 199 -15.01 -19.44 -55.24
N TRP A 200 -15.35 -20.00 -54.08
CA TRP A 200 -16.75 -20.26 -53.72
C TRP A 200 -17.55 -18.97 -53.56
N GLN A 201 -16.92 -17.91 -53.07
CA GLN A 201 -17.53 -16.60 -52.98
C GLN A 201 -17.86 -16.10 -54.38
N ASP A 202 -16.93 -16.18 -55.33
CA ASP A 202 -17.08 -15.68 -56.71
C ASP A 202 -18.03 -16.51 -57.56
N ALA A 203 -18.09 -17.82 -57.31
CA ALA A 203 -19.06 -18.73 -57.92
C ALA A 203 -20.47 -18.68 -57.25
N ASN A 204 -20.67 -17.85 -56.23
CA ASN A 204 -21.88 -17.75 -55.39
C ASN A 204 -22.30 -19.07 -54.72
N PHE A 205 -21.42 -20.08 -54.63
CA PHE A 205 -21.74 -21.39 -54.06
C PHE A 205 -21.91 -21.36 -52.54
N LEU A 206 -21.43 -20.30 -51.87
CA LEU A 206 -21.52 -20.12 -50.42
C LEU A 206 -22.97 -20.02 -49.90
N SER A 207 -23.96 -19.75 -50.75
CA SER A 207 -25.38 -19.66 -50.38
C SER A 207 -25.99 -21.01 -50.02
N GLU A 208 -25.42 -22.09 -50.54
CA GLU A 208 -25.88 -23.46 -50.29
C GLU A 208 -25.34 -24.05 -48.97
N PHE A 209 -24.30 -23.42 -48.38
CA PHE A 209 -23.71 -23.93 -47.15
C PHE A 209 -24.49 -23.48 -45.92
N ALA A 210 -24.70 -24.41 -45.00
CA ALA A 210 -25.15 -24.08 -43.66
C ALA A 210 -24.10 -23.22 -42.92
N ASP A 211 -24.57 -22.27 -42.10
CA ASP A 211 -23.71 -21.36 -41.32
C ASP A 211 -22.58 -22.06 -40.53
N PRO A 212 -22.81 -23.21 -39.87
CA PRO A 212 -21.73 -23.93 -39.18
C PRO A 212 -20.61 -24.41 -40.12
N LEU A 213 -20.95 -24.90 -41.30
CA LEU A 213 -19.95 -25.38 -42.26
C LEU A 213 -19.10 -24.22 -42.77
N ARG A 214 -19.75 -23.10 -43.10
CA ARG A 214 -19.06 -21.87 -43.50
C ARG A 214 -18.09 -21.39 -42.42
N ALA A 215 -18.52 -21.38 -41.16
CA ALA A 215 -17.65 -20.99 -40.05
C ALA A 215 -16.44 -21.92 -39.88
N ILE A 216 -16.60 -23.25 -40.07
CA ILE A 216 -15.47 -24.19 -39.98
C ILE A 216 -14.49 -23.97 -41.14
N TYR A 217 -14.96 -23.76 -42.37
CA TYR A 217 -14.09 -23.43 -43.49
C TYR A 217 -13.36 -22.10 -43.29
N GLU A 218 -14.05 -21.08 -42.78
CA GLU A 218 -13.46 -19.80 -42.43
C GLU A 218 -12.34 -19.96 -41.39
N LEU A 219 -12.58 -20.75 -40.34
CA LEU A 219 -11.57 -21.08 -39.32
C LEU A 219 -10.37 -21.84 -39.90
N LEU A 220 -10.58 -22.73 -40.87
CA LEU A 220 -9.51 -23.44 -41.58
C LEU A 220 -8.65 -22.48 -42.43
N SER A 221 -9.26 -21.45 -43.01
CA SER A 221 -8.54 -20.35 -43.67
C SER A 221 -7.81 -19.43 -42.68
N GLY A 222 -8.10 -19.60 -41.38
CA GLY A 222 -7.59 -18.84 -40.24
C GLY A 222 -8.17 -17.43 -40.12
N ASN A 223 -9.30 -17.17 -40.77
CA ASN A 223 -10.17 -16.05 -40.40
C ASN A 223 -11.13 -16.54 -39.29
N SER A 224 -11.05 -15.92 -38.12
CA SER A 224 -11.83 -16.30 -36.93
C SER A 224 -12.83 -15.24 -36.48
N GLY A 225 -12.95 -14.14 -37.23
CA GLY A 225 -13.82 -13.02 -36.88
C GLY A 225 -15.13 -13.04 -37.65
N VAL A 226 -15.09 -12.59 -38.91
CA VAL A 226 -16.28 -12.34 -39.71
C VAL A 226 -16.34 -13.29 -40.90
N CYS A 227 -17.44 -14.02 -41.02
CA CYS A 227 -17.77 -14.73 -42.24
C CYS A 227 -18.47 -13.74 -43.18
N GLU A 228 -17.77 -13.26 -44.21
CA GLU A 228 -18.32 -12.29 -45.16
C GLU A 228 -19.51 -12.86 -45.94
N GLY A 229 -20.48 -12.01 -46.22
CA GLY A 229 -21.66 -12.34 -47.02
C GLY A 229 -21.75 -11.43 -48.24
N LYS A 230 -22.38 -11.90 -49.31
CA LYS A 230 -22.61 -11.13 -50.54
C LYS A 230 -24.07 -10.64 -50.57
N LYS A 231 -24.27 -9.32 -50.54
CA LYS A 231 -25.60 -8.66 -50.57
C LYS A 231 -26.02 -8.15 -51.96
N ALA A 232 -25.06 -7.98 -52.88
CA ALA A 232 -25.22 -7.38 -54.20
C ALA A 232 -25.45 -8.41 -55.33
N VAL A 233 -26.15 -9.50 -55.02
CA VAL A 233 -26.39 -10.67 -55.90
C VAL A 233 -27.89 -10.99 -55.86
N PRO A 234 -28.48 -11.69 -56.86
CA PRO A 234 -29.89 -12.09 -56.81
C PRO A 234 -30.33 -12.72 -55.48
N LEU A 235 -31.63 -12.64 -55.18
CA LEU A 235 -32.21 -13.03 -53.88
C LEU A 235 -31.86 -14.45 -53.43
N GLU A 236 -31.62 -15.36 -54.38
CA GLU A 236 -31.27 -16.77 -54.17
C GLU A 236 -29.81 -16.95 -53.71
N ASP A 237 -28.92 -16.01 -54.06
CA ASP A 237 -27.49 -16.04 -53.77
C ASP A 237 -27.11 -15.06 -52.65
N ARG A 238 -28.09 -14.40 -52.04
CA ARG A 238 -27.86 -13.42 -50.97
C ARG A 238 -27.46 -14.15 -49.69
N ILE A 239 -26.29 -13.79 -49.16
CA ILE A 239 -25.75 -14.36 -47.93
C ILE A 239 -25.56 -13.25 -46.91
N GLU A 240 -26.05 -13.49 -45.69
CA GLU A 240 -25.81 -12.59 -44.58
C GLU A 240 -24.40 -12.80 -44.01
N SER A 241 -23.69 -11.69 -43.81
CA SER A 241 -22.46 -11.69 -43.05
C SER A 241 -22.79 -11.89 -41.58
N PHE A 242 -22.14 -12.84 -40.91
CA PHE A 242 -22.27 -13.01 -39.46
C PHE A 242 -20.90 -13.07 -38.80
N ILE A 243 -20.86 -12.66 -37.53
CA ILE A 243 -19.70 -12.80 -36.65
C ILE A 243 -19.79 -14.17 -35.98
N ILE A 244 -18.70 -14.94 -36.03
CA ILE A 244 -18.67 -16.33 -35.52
C ILE A 244 -19.04 -16.34 -34.03
N SER A 245 -18.48 -15.43 -33.22
CA SER A 245 -18.76 -15.36 -31.79
C SER A 245 -20.24 -15.07 -31.48
N GLN A 246 -20.86 -14.11 -32.18
CA GLN A 246 -22.25 -13.72 -31.95
C GLN A 246 -23.24 -14.80 -32.39
N ARG A 247 -22.99 -15.43 -33.55
CA ARG A 247 -23.85 -16.51 -34.06
C ARG A 247 -23.86 -17.68 -33.07
N PHE A 248 -22.69 -18.14 -32.64
CA PHE A 248 -22.57 -19.35 -31.83
C PHE A 248 -22.63 -19.08 -30.31
N GLY A 249 -22.85 -17.83 -29.90
CA GLY A 249 -22.93 -17.43 -28.50
C GLY A 249 -21.64 -17.73 -27.73
N LEU A 250 -20.49 -17.45 -28.35
CA LEU A 250 -19.18 -17.68 -27.76
C LEU A 250 -18.79 -16.51 -26.85
N ASP A 251 -18.20 -16.84 -25.71
CA ASP A 251 -17.60 -15.85 -24.81
C ASP A 251 -16.42 -15.15 -25.47
N TRP A 252 -16.09 -13.93 -25.03
CA TRP A 252 -14.92 -13.21 -25.56
C TRP A 252 -13.61 -14.01 -25.39
N LYS A 253 -13.52 -14.83 -24.34
CA LYS A 253 -12.37 -15.71 -24.07
C LYS A 253 -12.27 -16.84 -25.10
N GLN A 254 -13.41 -17.39 -25.53
CA GLN A 254 -13.49 -18.36 -26.63
C GLN A 254 -13.10 -17.69 -27.96
N ALA A 255 -13.64 -16.49 -28.23
CA ALA A 255 -13.36 -15.74 -29.45
C ALA A 255 -11.87 -15.37 -29.58
N PHE A 256 -11.21 -14.98 -28.47
CA PHE A 256 -9.77 -14.76 -28.45
C PHE A 256 -8.98 -16.07 -28.63
N GLY A 257 -9.43 -17.17 -28.01
CA GLY A 257 -8.82 -18.49 -28.18
C GLY A 257 -8.75 -18.94 -29.65
N LEU A 258 -9.82 -18.72 -30.43
CA LEU A 258 -9.84 -19.02 -31.86
C LEU A 258 -8.74 -18.28 -32.63
N ARG A 259 -8.50 -17.00 -32.29
CA ARG A 259 -7.43 -16.20 -32.91
C ARG A 259 -6.05 -16.71 -32.53
N LEU A 260 -5.87 -17.05 -31.25
CA LEU A 260 -4.63 -17.59 -30.72
C LEU A 260 -4.22 -18.91 -31.38
N TRP A 261 -5.18 -19.80 -31.63
CA TRP A 261 -4.91 -21.15 -32.14
C TRP A 261 -4.93 -21.26 -33.67
N TYR A 262 -5.82 -20.53 -34.35
CA TYR A 262 -6.13 -20.76 -35.76
C TYR A 262 -5.78 -19.57 -36.68
N SER A 263 -5.82 -18.34 -36.16
CA SER A 263 -5.49 -17.15 -36.96
C SER A 263 -3.99 -16.86 -37.04
N VAL A 264 -3.22 -17.23 -36.03
CA VAL A 264 -1.78 -16.93 -35.95
C VAL A 264 -0.93 -18.14 -36.35
N SER A 265 0.12 -17.93 -37.14
CA SER A 265 1.03 -19.01 -37.57
C SER A 265 1.90 -19.49 -36.41
N ARG A 266 2.52 -20.68 -36.51
CA ARG A 266 3.37 -21.21 -35.42
C ARG A 266 4.50 -20.26 -35.03
N ASN A 267 5.13 -19.64 -36.02
CA ASN A 267 6.30 -18.76 -35.85
C ASN A 267 5.94 -17.30 -35.51
N ASP A 268 4.67 -16.92 -35.59
CA ASP A 268 4.25 -15.54 -35.32
C ASP A 268 4.24 -15.28 -33.80
N HIS A 269 4.66 -14.08 -33.40
CA HIS A 269 4.62 -13.63 -32.01
C HIS A 269 3.19 -13.57 -31.47
N LEU A 270 3.05 -13.79 -30.15
CA LEU A 270 1.76 -13.71 -29.45
C LEU A 270 1.07 -12.34 -29.62
N SER A 271 1.85 -11.26 -29.73
CA SER A 271 1.36 -9.91 -29.95
C SER A 271 0.48 -9.80 -31.21
N ALA A 272 0.72 -10.63 -32.24
CA ALA A 272 -0.10 -10.64 -33.45
C ALA A 272 -1.56 -11.06 -33.16
N ALA A 273 -1.77 -12.07 -32.31
CA ALA A 273 -3.12 -12.52 -31.93
C ALA A 273 -3.89 -11.41 -31.19
N VAL A 274 -3.19 -10.70 -30.29
CA VAL A 274 -3.75 -9.60 -29.50
C VAL A 274 -4.09 -8.41 -30.40
N ARG A 275 -3.23 -8.07 -31.36
CA ARG A 275 -3.49 -6.99 -32.32
C ARG A 275 -4.70 -7.28 -33.20
N LEU A 276 -4.81 -8.49 -33.75
CA LEU A 276 -5.97 -8.91 -34.54
C LEU A 276 -7.27 -8.78 -33.74
N PHE A 277 -7.29 -9.29 -32.51
CA PHE A 277 -8.49 -9.16 -31.67
C PHE A 277 -8.81 -7.71 -31.31
N ARG A 278 -7.79 -6.88 -31.07
CA ARG A 278 -7.98 -5.44 -30.81
C ARG A 278 -8.58 -4.73 -32.03
N GLU A 279 -8.08 -5.02 -33.23
CA GLU A 279 -8.60 -4.46 -34.49
C GLU A 279 -10.05 -4.89 -34.73
N ASP A 280 -10.41 -6.13 -34.40
CA ASP A 280 -11.79 -6.60 -34.50
C ASP A 280 -12.72 -5.88 -33.50
N ILE A 281 -12.24 -5.58 -32.29
CA ILE A 281 -13.00 -4.80 -31.30
C ILE A 281 -13.18 -3.34 -31.78
N THR A 282 -12.15 -2.71 -32.35
CA THR A 282 -12.26 -1.31 -32.81
C THR A 282 -13.15 -1.17 -34.05
N GLN A 283 -13.30 -2.24 -34.82
CA GLN A 283 -14.21 -2.30 -35.97
C GLN A 283 -15.63 -2.76 -35.59
N ASP A 284 -15.94 -2.88 -34.29
CA ASP A 284 -17.20 -3.40 -33.75
C ASP A 284 -17.59 -4.79 -34.30
N ARG A 285 -16.57 -5.59 -34.67
CA ARG A 285 -16.72 -6.97 -35.17
C ARG A 285 -16.72 -8.00 -34.05
N GLU A 286 -16.39 -7.62 -32.82
CA GLU A 286 -16.37 -8.48 -31.65
C GLU A 286 -16.87 -7.76 -30.40
N GLN A 287 -17.36 -8.53 -29.43
CA GLN A 287 -17.76 -7.98 -28.14
C GLN A 287 -16.52 -7.59 -27.31
N ARG A 288 -16.65 -6.48 -26.56
CA ARG A 288 -15.59 -6.04 -25.65
C ARG A 288 -15.43 -7.04 -24.50
N PRO A 289 -14.20 -7.36 -24.08
CA PRO A 289 -13.95 -8.19 -22.91
C PRO A 289 -14.55 -7.57 -21.64
N GLN A 290 -15.63 -8.17 -21.16
CA GLN A 290 -16.32 -7.77 -19.94
C GLN A 290 -15.62 -8.33 -18.71
N THR A 291 -15.70 -7.60 -17.60
CA THR A 291 -15.16 -8.01 -16.31
C THR A 291 -15.81 -9.30 -15.81
N TRP A 292 -15.04 -10.11 -15.09
CA TRP A 292 -15.49 -11.41 -14.57
C TRP A 292 -16.79 -11.37 -13.75
N TYR A 293 -17.06 -10.27 -13.03
CA TYR A 293 -18.27 -10.16 -12.21
C TYR A 293 -19.51 -9.89 -13.06
N LEU A 294 -19.40 -9.11 -14.14
CA LEU A 294 -20.50 -8.90 -15.09
C LEU A 294 -20.83 -10.19 -15.84
N GLU A 295 -19.79 -10.94 -16.25
CA GLU A 295 -19.94 -12.24 -16.90
C GLU A 295 -20.68 -13.26 -16.01
N GLN A 296 -20.43 -13.24 -14.69
CA GLN A 296 -21.09 -14.11 -13.72
C GLN A 296 -22.44 -13.56 -13.24
N GLY A 297 -22.88 -12.40 -13.71
CA GLY A 297 -24.11 -11.75 -13.27
C GLY A 297 -24.07 -11.27 -11.82
N ILE A 298 -22.88 -11.06 -11.26
CA ILE A 298 -22.68 -10.55 -9.90
C ILE A 298 -22.77 -9.02 -9.95
N PRO A 299 -23.75 -8.40 -9.27
CA PRO A 299 -23.86 -6.94 -9.25
C PRO A 299 -22.66 -6.34 -8.51
N ALA A 300 -22.07 -5.31 -9.08
CA ALA A 300 -21.04 -4.53 -8.40
C ALA A 300 -21.61 -3.89 -7.12
N LEU A 301 -20.76 -3.69 -6.10
CA LEU A 301 -21.17 -3.08 -4.82
C LEU A 301 -21.43 -1.57 -4.92
N TRP A 302 -21.29 -1.00 -6.12
CA TRP A 302 -21.36 0.42 -6.40
C TRP A 302 -22.04 0.65 -7.76
N ASN A 303 -22.63 1.85 -7.95
CA ASN A 303 -23.22 2.23 -9.22
C ASN A 303 -22.14 2.82 -10.14
N ASP A 304 -21.54 1.97 -10.98
CA ASP A 304 -20.63 2.44 -12.02
C ASP A 304 -21.41 3.07 -13.18
N ARG A 305 -21.17 4.35 -13.44
CA ARG A 305 -21.75 5.06 -14.60
C ARG A 305 -21.15 4.60 -15.93
N HIS A 306 -19.98 3.96 -15.90
CA HIS A 306 -19.22 3.53 -17.05
C HIS A 306 -19.00 2.01 -17.07
N SER A 307 -19.93 1.22 -16.53
CA SER A 307 -19.80 -0.24 -16.42
C SER A 307 -19.50 -0.92 -17.76
N GLU A 308 -20.06 -0.40 -18.86
CA GLU A 308 -19.87 -0.94 -20.22
C GLU A 308 -18.51 -0.58 -20.86
N ALA A 309 -17.81 0.42 -20.30
CA ALA A 309 -16.48 0.82 -20.74
C ALA A 309 -15.35 0.11 -19.98
N ARG A 310 -15.68 -0.64 -18.92
CA ARG A 310 -14.70 -1.40 -18.14
C ARG A 310 -14.28 -2.64 -18.90
N GLU A 311 -12.98 -2.94 -18.82
CA GLU A 311 -12.37 -4.07 -19.51
C GLU A 311 -11.88 -5.11 -18.51
N ASP A 312 -11.89 -6.37 -18.90
CA ASP A 312 -11.35 -7.45 -18.09
C ASP A 312 -9.82 -7.34 -17.88
N LEU A 313 -9.35 -7.70 -16.68
CA LEU A 313 -7.94 -7.63 -16.33
C LEU A 313 -7.07 -8.61 -17.14
N LEU A 314 -7.58 -9.79 -17.52
CA LEU A 314 -6.85 -10.75 -18.36
C LEU A 314 -6.59 -10.16 -19.75
N TRP A 315 -7.58 -9.44 -20.29
CA TRP A 315 -7.43 -8.72 -21.55
C TRP A 315 -6.46 -7.56 -21.42
N GLY A 316 -6.53 -6.80 -20.32
CA GLY A 316 -5.59 -5.75 -20.00
C GLY A 316 -4.13 -6.23 -19.97
N LEU A 317 -3.86 -7.38 -19.36
CA LEU A 317 -2.52 -8.00 -19.34
C LEU A 317 -2.03 -8.40 -20.73
N LEU A 318 -2.93 -8.93 -21.58
CA LEU A 318 -2.59 -9.25 -22.98
C LEU A 318 -2.27 -7.99 -23.79
N LYS A 319 -3.04 -6.91 -23.61
CA LYS A 319 -2.74 -5.62 -24.24
C LYS A 319 -1.36 -5.10 -23.85
N LEU A 320 -1.07 -5.17 -22.55
CA LEU A 320 0.17 -4.70 -21.96
C LEU A 320 1.39 -5.50 -22.43
N TYR A 321 1.22 -6.80 -22.71
CA TYR A 321 2.26 -7.59 -23.35
C TYR A 321 2.45 -7.23 -24.83
N SER A 322 1.37 -6.90 -25.54
CA SER A 322 1.40 -6.67 -26.99
C SER A 322 1.89 -5.29 -27.42
N ASP A 323 1.71 -4.29 -26.56
CA ASP A 323 1.86 -2.88 -26.91
C ASP A 323 2.59 -2.14 -25.80
N ALA A 324 3.82 -1.72 -26.09
CA ALA A 324 4.69 -1.04 -25.14
C ALA A 324 4.17 0.36 -24.75
N GLU A 325 3.28 0.95 -25.55
CA GLU A 325 2.70 2.28 -25.32
C GLU A 325 1.47 2.23 -24.38
N THR A 326 1.04 1.04 -23.94
CA THR A 326 -0.13 0.93 -23.05
C THR A 326 0.22 1.28 -21.61
N ASP A 327 -0.43 2.32 -21.10
CA ASP A 327 -0.28 2.76 -19.71
C ASP A 327 -0.75 1.67 -18.72
N LEU A 328 0.16 1.24 -17.84
CA LEU A 328 -0.12 0.25 -16.78
C LEU A 328 -1.29 0.68 -15.87
N GLU A 329 -1.41 1.97 -15.58
CA GLU A 329 -2.50 2.53 -14.76
C GLU A 329 -3.89 2.37 -15.41
N ALA A 330 -3.97 2.47 -16.74
CA ALA A 330 -5.24 2.30 -17.45
C ALA A 330 -5.74 0.85 -17.37
N VAL A 331 -4.79 -0.11 -17.35
CA VAL A 331 -5.06 -1.54 -17.25
C VAL A 331 -5.39 -1.96 -15.82
N LEU A 332 -4.56 -1.56 -14.84
CA LEU A 332 -4.64 -1.98 -13.44
C LEU A 332 -5.63 -1.16 -12.59
N ARG A 333 -6.72 -0.70 -13.18
CA ARG A 333 -7.77 0.00 -12.43
C ARG A 333 -8.47 -0.96 -11.45
N PRO A 334 -8.63 -0.61 -10.17
CA PRO A 334 -9.38 -1.39 -9.19
C PRO A 334 -10.73 -1.89 -9.72
N GLU A 335 -11.45 -1.02 -10.44
CA GLU A 335 -12.79 -1.27 -10.98
C GLU A 335 -12.84 -2.40 -12.02
N ASN A 336 -11.73 -2.66 -12.71
CA ASN A 336 -11.63 -3.73 -13.70
C ASN A 336 -11.47 -5.11 -13.03
N SER A 337 -10.94 -5.14 -11.80
CA SER A 337 -10.50 -6.38 -11.15
C SER A 337 -11.41 -6.80 -10.00
N GLN A 338 -12.03 -5.86 -9.30
CA GLN A 338 -12.72 -6.11 -8.04
C GLN A 338 -14.11 -5.49 -8.00
N LEU A 339 -14.93 -6.01 -7.08
CA LEU A 339 -16.33 -5.62 -6.89
C LEU A 339 -16.49 -4.23 -6.28
N SER A 340 -15.43 -3.70 -5.67
CA SER A 340 -15.36 -2.38 -5.04
C SER A 340 -14.19 -1.59 -5.61
N PRO A 341 -14.36 -0.30 -5.94
CA PRO A 341 -13.28 0.56 -6.41
C PRO A 341 -12.27 0.91 -5.30
N LEU A 342 -12.60 0.60 -4.04
CA LEU A 342 -11.76 0.90 -2.88
C LEU A 342 -10.75 -0.19 -2.56
N ASP A 343 -10.87 -1.36 -3.21
CA ASP A 343 -9.90 -2.42 -3.02
C ASP A 343 -8.82 -2.27 -4.10
N ILE A 344 -7.63 -1.89 -3.65
CA ILE A 344 -6.49 -1.51 -4.49
C ILE A 344 -5.38 -2.57 -4.36
N ARG A 345 -5.59 -3.58 -3.50
CA ARG A 345 -4.61 -4.61 -3.20
C ARG A 345 -4.10 -5.30 -4.46
N LEU A 346 -4.98 -5.89 -5.25
CA LEU A 346 -4.59 -6.68 -6.42
C LEU A 346 -3.87 -5.82 -7.45
N SER A 347 -4.40 -4.62 -7.74
CA SER A 347 -3.77 -3.67 -8.64
C SER A 347 -2.37 -3.26 -8.17
N TRP A 348 -2.19 -3.00 -6.87
CA TRP A 348 -0.89 -2.62 -6.34
C TRP A 348 0.10 -3.78 -6.37
N GLN A 349 -0.28 -4.97 -5.88
CA GLN A 349 0.58 -6.15 -5.86
C GLN A 349 1.03 -6.54 -7.27
N LEU A 350 0.09 -6.60 -8.22
CA LEU A 350 0.38 -6.91 -9.61
C LEU A 350 1.27 -5.84 -10.25
N SER A 351 1.05 -4.56 -9.94
CA SER A 351 1.91 -3.50 -10.48
C SER A 351 3.36 -3.61 -10.01
N ARG A 352 3.59 -3.90 -8.72
CA ARG A 352 4.93 -4.04 -8.15
C ARG A 352 5.64 -5.27 -8.71
N ALA A 353 4.90 -6.34 -8.92
CA ALA A 353 5.39 -7.57 -9.52
C ALA A 353 5.73 -7.37 -11.02
N LEU A 354 4.90 -6.66 -11.79
CA LEU A 354 5.19 -6.35 -13.18
C LEU A 354 6.39 -5.39 -13.32
N LEU A 355 6.49 -4.37 -12.46
CA LEU A 355 7.63 -3.45 -12.44
C LEU A 355 8.95 -4.17 -12.16
N SER A 356 8.98 -5.20 -11.30
CA SER A 356 10.21 -5.94 -11.04
C SER A 356 10.75 -6.69 -12.25
N THR A 357 9.91 -6.95 -13.26
CA THR A 357 10.35 -7.60 -14.51
C THR A 357 11.06 -6.64 -15.47
N ASN A 358 11.02 -5.32 -15.21
CA ASN A 358 11.54 -4.24 -16.08
C ASN A 358 11.01 -4.24 -17.53
N LYS A 359 9.99 -5.05 -17.85
CA LYS A 359 9.36 -5.13 -19.19
C LYS A 359 8.20 -4.14 -19.37
N VAL A 360 7.76 -3.53 -18.27
CA VAL A 360 6.52 -2.76 -18.18
C VAL A 360 6.80 -1.48 -17.43
N SER A 361 6.21 -0.37 -17.86
CA SER A 361 6.28 0.91 -17.16
C SER A 361 4.89 1.56 -17.05
N TYR A 362 4.75 2.48 -16.11
CA TYR A 362 3.55 3.31 -15.96
C TYR A 362 3.42 4.43 -17.02
N GLY A 363 4.25 4.38 -18.07
CA GLY A 363 4.30 5.40 -19.12
C GLY A 363 4.78 6.75 -18.58
N HIS A 364 4.10 7.83 -18.99
CA HIS A 364 4.38 9.18 -18.50
C HIS A 364 4.10 9.30 -16.98
N ASN A 365 4.96 10.01 -16.25
CA ASN A 365 4.90 10.18 -14.79
C ASN A 365 4.89 8.86 -14.00
N ALA A 366 5.69 7.88 -14.45
CA ALA A 366 5.68 6.55 -13.88
C ALA A 366 5.89 6.50 -12.35
N SER A 367 6.78 7.34 -11.80
CA SER A 367 7.01 7.41 -10.36
C SER A 367 5.79 7.93 -9.60
N GLU A 368 5.15 9.00 -10.08
CA GLU A 368 3.99 9.60 -9.41
C GLU A 368 2.79 8.65 -9.39
N LYS A 369 2.52 7.98 -10.52
CA LYS A 369 1.44 7.00 -10.63
C LYS A 369 1.68 5.78 -9.73
N ALA A 370 2.92 5.28 -9.69
CA ALA A 370 3.31 4.18 -8.81
C ALA A 370 3.24 4.57 -7.32
N ASP A 371 3.60 5.80 -6.99
CA ASP A 371 3.54 6.31 -5.62
C ASP A 371 2.08 6.55 -5.19
N ALA A 372 1.22 7.05 -6.09
CA ALA A 372 -0.20 7.22 -5.83
C ALA A 372 -0.90 5.90 -5.51
N SER A 373 -0.62 4.82 -6.26
CA SER A 373 -1.18 3.50 -5.96
C SER A 373 -0.66 2.93 -4.63
N THR A 374 0.59 3.20 -4.27
CA THR A 374 1.16 2.84 -2.96
C THR A 374 0.48 3.56 -1.81
N ILE A 375 0.27 4.88 -1.92
CA ILE A 375 -0.40 5.67 -0.89
C ILE A 375 -1.84 5.18 -0.71
N ALA A 376 -2.56 4.99 -1.81
CA ALA A 376 -3.95 4.56 -1.76
C ALA A 376 -4.11 3.16 -1.13
N PHE A 377 -3.19 2.24 -1.41
CA PHE A 377 -3.19 0.92 -0.77
C PHE A 377 -2.75 0.97 0.71
N ALA A 378 -1.79 1.83 1.07
CA ALA A 378 -1.42 2.05 2.46
C ALA A 378 -2.60 2.61 3.27
N ASP A 379 -3.36 3.55 2.71
CA ASP A 379 -4.56 4.11 3.35
C ASP A 379 -5.66 3.04 3.52
N GLN A 380 -5.85 2.15 2.53
CA GLN A 380 -6.73 1.00 2.66
C GLN A 380 -6.33 0.11 3.85
N LEU A 381 -5.05 -0.22 3.99
CA LEU A 381 -4.54 -1.04 5.11
C LEU A 381 -4.66 -0.35 6.47
N VAL A 382 -4.42 0.96 6.53
CA VAL A 382 -4.65 1.75 7.75
C VAL A 382 -6.12 1.72 8.14
N SER A 383 -7.03 1.82 7.17
CA SER A 383 -8.47 1.71 7.41
C SER A 383 -8.90 0.31 7.87
N GLU A 384 -8.16 -0.74 7.48
CA GLU A 384 -8.35 -2.11 7.96
C GLU A 384 -7.83 -2.32 9.39
N GLY A 385 -6.94 -1.45 9.88
CA GLY A 385 -6.26 -1.57 11.18
C GLY A 385 -4.88 -2.23 11.09
N SER A 386 -4.47 -2.66 9.89
CA SER A 386 -3.20 -3.30 9.57
C SER A 386 -2.09 -2.27 9.27
N TRP A 387 -1.70 -1.51 10.31
CA TRP A 387 -0.72 -0.43 10.17
C TRP A 387 0.73 -0.91 9.93
N LEU A 388 1.09 -2.11 10.39
CA LEU A 388 2.41 -2.71 10.16
C LEU A 388 2.61 -3.01 8.67
N GLU A 389 1.61 -3.62 8.06
CA GLU A 389 1.56 -3.89 6.63
C GLU A 389 1.49 -2.59 5.82
N ALA A 390 0.74 -1.59 6.30
CA ALA A 390 0.74 -0.26 5.67
C ALA A 390 2.14 0.39 5.69
N THR A 391 2.87 0.25 6.79
CA THR A 391 4.25 0.75 6.91
C THR A 391 5.16 0.08 5.87
N PHE A 392 5.02 -1.24 5.69
CA PHE A 392 5.73 -1.97 4.64
C PHE A 392 5.39 -1.46 3.23
N VAL A 393 4.11 -1.22 2.95
CA VAL A 393 3.68 -0.68 1.64
C VAL A 393 4.31 0.69 1.39
N LEU A 394 4.32 1.58 2.37
CA LEU A 394 4.93 2.92 2.26
C LEU A 394 6.44 2.88 1.95
N LEU A 395 7.14 1.79 2.29
CA LEU A 395 8.57 1.63 1.92
C LEU A 395 8.79 1.51 0.40
N HIS A 396 7.74 1.24 -0.38
CA HIS A 396 7.80 1.12 -1.84
C HIS A 396 7.67 2.46 -2.57
N LEU A 397 7.57 3.58 -1.84
CA LEU A 397 7.59 4.92 -2.42
C LEU A 397 8.94 5.21 -3.09
N GLY A 398 8.91 5.78 -4.29
CA GLY A 398 10.11 6.05 -5.09
C GLY A 398 11.03 7.10 -4.46
N ASN A 399 10.45 8.23 -4.04
CA ASN A 399 11.23 9.33 -3.46
C ASN A 399 11.61 9.05 -1.99
N PRO A 400 12.92 9.06 -1.63
CA PRO A 400 13.37 8.79 -0.26
C PRO A 400 12.84 9.78 0.78
N ASP A 401 12.70 11.06 0.44
CA ASP A 401 12.21 12.09 1.38
C ASP A 401 10.73 11.90 1.68
N MET A 402 9.94 11.60 0.64
CA MET A 402 8.51 11.29 0.78
C MET A 402 8.32 9.99 1.56
N ARG A 403 9.15 8.98 1.29
CA ARG A 403 9.15 7.71 1.99
C ARG A 403 9.42 7.88 3.49
N ALA A 404 10.46 8.63 3.84
CA ALA A 404 10.79 8.92 5.24
C ALA A 404 9.63 9.62 5.96
N LYS A 405 9.07 10.69 5.36
CA LYS A 405 7.95 11.43 5.94
C LYS A 405 6.69 10.58 6.09
N ALA A 406 6.33 9.80 5.07
CA ALA A 406 5.13 8.96 5.12
C ALA A 406 5.24 7.87 6.19
N VAL A 407 6.42 7.24 6.32
CA VAL A 407 6.68 6.25 7.37
C VAL A 407 6.63 6.89 8.75
N GLN A 408 7.31 8.02 8.95
CA GLN A 408 7.28 8.76 10.22
C GLN A 408 5.86 9.18 10.60
N GLU A 409 5.08 9.67 9.65
CA GLU A 409 3.69 10.08 9.88
C GLU A 409 2.80 8.88 10.25
N ASN A 410 2.94 7.74 9.56
CA ASN A 410 2.22 6.52 9.90
C ASN A 410 2.58 6.04 11.32
N LEU A 411 3.87 6.02 11.68
CA LEU A 411 4.33 5.69 13.03
C LEU A 411 3.77 6.64 14.09
N CYS A 412 3.71 7.95 13.81
CA CYS A 412 3.15 8.95 14.72
C CYS A 412 1.65 8.74 14.95
N ARG A 413 0.89 8.45 13.90
CA ARG A 413 -0.56 8.18 14.00
C ARG A 413 -0.85 6.92 14.82
N HIS A 414 -0.01 5.89 14.68
CA HIS A 414 -0.16 4.61 15.37
C HIS A 414 0.74 4.44 16.59
N ALA A 415 1.26 5.55 17.14
CA ALA A 415 2.24 5.51 18.22
C ALA A 415 1.75 4.80 19.50
N ALA A 416 0.44 4.80 19.74
CA ALA A 416 -0.18 4.06 20.84
C ALA A 416 0.03 2.53 20.74
N LEU A 417 0.20 1.99 19.53
CA LEU A 417 0.30 0.56 19.22
C LEU A 417 1.76 0.08 19.12
N LEU A 418 2.75 0.99 19.16
CA LEU A 418 4.17 0.64 19.07
C LEU A 418 4.66 -0.21 20.25
N GLY A 419 4.02 -0.09 21.41
CA GLY A 419 4.31 -0.92 22.59
C GLY A 419 5.71 -0.70 23.18
N SER A 420 6.13 -1.62 24.06
CA SER A 420 7.46 -1.62 24.69
C SER A 420 8.54 -2.17 23.76
N GLU A 421 9.82 -1.92 24.06
CA GLU A 421 11.01 -2.34 23.28
C GLU A 421 11.06 -3.84 22.98
N THR A 422 10.50 -4.66 23.86
CA THR A 422 10.46 -6.13 23.73
C THR A 422 9.22 -6.63 22.97
N GLY A 423 8.38 -5.73 22.47
CA GLY A 423 7.17 -6.08 21.74
C GLY A 423 7.48 -6.66 20.36
N SER A 424 6.61 -7.58 19.91
CA SER A 424 6.65 -8.13 18.54
C SER A 424 6.59 -7.07 17.45
N ASN A 425 5.93 -5.94 17.72
CA ASN A 425 5.80 -4.82 16.78
C ASN A 425 7.14 -4.09 16.63
N PHE A 426 7.88 -3.92 17.73
CA PHE A 426 9.18 -3.26 17.70
C PHE A 426 10.22 -4.13 16.96
N THR A 427 10.21 -5.45 17.19
CA THR A 427 11.11 -6.37 16.49
C THR A 427 10.81 -6.46 15.00
N THR A 428 9.54 -6.50 14.60
CA THR A 428 9.16 -6.49 13.17
C THR A 428 9.58 -5.18 12.47
N LEU A 429 9.37 -4.02 13.08
CA LEU A 429 9.79 -2.73 12.51
C LEU A 429 11.32 -2.62 12.36
N THR A 430 12.08 -3.08 13.36
CA THR A 430 13.54 -2.94 13.37
C THR A 430 14.26 -4.05 12.61
N GLN A 431 13.84 -5.31 12.77
CA GLN A 431 14.52 -6.47 12.17
C GLN A 431 14.01 -6.77 10.77
N THR A 432 12.70 -6.70 10.53
CA THR A 432 12.11 -7.02 9.22
C THR A 432 12.10 -5.81 8.29
N LEU A 433 11.62 -4.66 8.79
CA LEU A 433 11.48 -3.44 7.98
C LEU A 433 12.70 -2.52 8.04
N LYS A 434 13.69 -2.84 8.88
CA LYS A 434 14.94 -2.08 9.04
C LYS A 434 14.74 -0.58 9.26
N ILE A 435 13.67 -0.21 9.97
CA ILE A 435 13.35 1.19 10.27
C ILE A 435 14.33 1.68 11.35
N PRO A 436 14.91 2.89 11.22
CA PRO A 436 15.73 3.49 12.25
C PRO A 436 15.00 3.56 13.59
N THR A 437 15.66 3.15 14.67
CA THR A 437 15.10 3.22 16.03
C THR A 437 14.77 4.64 16.44
N SER A 438 15.50 5.63 15.93
CA SER A 438 15.25 7.05 16.18
C SER A 438 13.81 7.46 15.85
N TRP A 439 13.30 7.08 14.67
CA TRP A 439 11.94 7.44 14.23
C TRP A 439 10.85 6.81 15.10
N ILE A 440 11.09 5.59 15.59
CA ILE A 440 10.15 4.90 16.48
C ILE A 440 10.07 5.67 17.82
N TRP A 441 11.22 6.07 18.36
CA TRP A 441 11.29 6.82 19.61
C TRP A 441 10.75 8.25 19.49
N GLU A 442 10.96 8.91 18.35
CA GLU A 442 10.36 10.23 18.04
C GLU A 442 8.82 10.14 18.03
N ALA A 443 8.27 9.14 17.35
CA ALA A 443 6.83 8.90 17.34
C ALA A 443 6.27 8.64 18.75
N GLN A 444 6.99 7.85 19.56
CA GLN A 444 6.60 7.61 20.95
C GLN A 444 6.68 8.88 21.80
N ALA A 445 7.73 9.70 21.64
CA ALA A 445 7.85 10.97 22.36
C ALA A 445 6.68 11.91 22.06
N LEU A 446 6.30 12.05 20.78
CA LEU A 446 5.13 12.84 20.38
C LEU A 446 3.82 12.32 20.99
N TYR A 447 3.67 11.00 21.10
CA TYR A 447 2.52 10.39 21.78
C TYR A 447 2.49 10.70 23.27
N MET A 448 3.64 10.62 23.95
CA MET A 448 3.75 10.98 25.37
C MET A 448 3.36 12.44 25.61
N ARG A 449 3.80 13.34 24.72
CA ARG A 449 3.48 14.77 24.76
C ARG A 449 1.99 15.05 24.53
N ALA A 450 1.42 14.51 23.44
CA ALA A 450 0.09 14.89 22.97
C ALA A 450 -1.05 14.18 23.73
N VAL A 451 -0.89 12.89 24.02
CA VAL A 451 -1.97 12.05 24.56
C VAL A 451 -1.83 11.84 26.07
N LYS A 452 -0.67 11.36 26.52
CA LYS A 452 -0.46 11.04 27.94
C LYS A 452 -0.12 12.28 28.79
N LYS A 453 0.44 13.33 28.17
CA LYS A 453 0.94 14.55 28.83
C LYS A 453 1.96 14.23 29.94
N ASP A 454 2.80 13.22 29.70
CA ASP A 454 3.84 12.79 30.64
C ASP A 454 5.21 13.23 30.11
N ALA A 455 5.72 14.31 30.70
CA ALA A 455 6.96 14.96 30.30
C ALA A 455 8.22 14.13 30.63
N ALA A 456 8.19 13.33 31.71
CA ALA A 456 9.36 12.55 32.12
C ALA A 456 9.63 11.40 31.12
N ALA A 457 8.57 10.69 30.74
CA ALA A 457 8.64 9.65 29.72
C ALA A 457 8.89 10.22 28.31
N GLU A 458 8.42 11.44 28.00
CA GLU A 458 8.76 12.16 26.76
C GLU A 458 10.28 12.37 26.65
N VAL A 459 10.93 12.94 27.68
CA VAL A 459 12.39 13.15 27.69
C VAL A 459 13.14 11.84 27.53
N HIS A 460 12.68 10.78 28.19
CA HIS A 460 13.30 9.46 28.05
C HIS A 460 13.20 8.89 26.63
N CYS A 461 12.08 9.10 25.94
CA CYS A 461 11.93 8.71 24.54
C CYS A 461 12.80 9.58 23.61
N LEU A 462 12.84 10.90 23.80
CA LEU A 462 13.67 11.81 22.99
C LEU A 462 15.17 11.54 23.14
N LEU A 463 15.62 11.18 24.34
CA LEU A 463 16.99 10.74 24.59
C LEU A 463 17.34 9.46 23.81
N ARG A 464 16.39 8.52 23.71
CA ARG A 464 16.56 7.29 22.91
C ARG A 464 16.48 7.55 21.41
N ALA A 465 15.75 8.58 21.00
CA ALA A 465 15.71 9.04 19.61
C ALA A 465 17.00 9.71 19.14
N GLY A 466 17.78 10.27 20.07
CA GLY A 466 18.95 11.11 19.76
C GLY A 466 18.60 12.58 19.50
N SER A 467 17.36 13.00 19.74
CA SER A 467 16.94 14.41 19.68
C SER A 467 17.24 15.11 21.01
N TYR A 468 18.53 15.30 21.30
CA TYR A 468 19.01 16.00 22.49
C TYR A 468 18.52 17.46 22.64
N PRO A 469 18.41 18.30 21.58
CA PRO A 469 17.96 19.68 21.76
C PRO A 469 16.50 19.77 22.20
N GLU A 470 15.62 18.94 21.64
CA GLU A 470 14.21 18.90 22.05
C GLU A 470 14.06 18.30 23.45
N ALA A 471 14.82 17.25 23.76
CA ALA A 471 14.85 16.65 25.10
C ALA A 471 15.28 17.67 26.17
N HIS A 472 16.27 18.51 25.86
CA HIS A 472 16.74 19.58 26.76
C HIS A 472 15.66 20.64 26.99
N ASN A 473 14.96 21.09 25.95
CA ASN A 473 13.87 22.05 26.08
C ASN A 473 12.75 21.52 26.99
N VAL A 474 12.30 20.28 26.79
CA VAL A 474 11.26 19.66 27.62
C VAL A 474 11.75 19.47 29.06
N LEU A 475 13.01 19.09 29.24
CA LEU A 475 13.62 18.95 30.55
C LEU A 475 13.64 20.28 31.31
N VAL A 476 14.10 21.37 30.69
CA VAL A 476 14.24 22.67 31.36
C VAL A 476 12.88 23.29 31.69
N HIS A 477 11.89 23.16 30.79
CA HIS A 477 10.60 23.81 30.97
C HIS A 477 9.61 23.03 31.84
N GLN A 478 9.64 21.69 31.83
CA GLN A 478 8.62 20.88 32.49
C GLN A 478 9.21 19.94 33.55
N VAL A 479 10.16 19.06 33.16
CA VAL A 479 10.62 17.96 34.02
C VAL A 479 11.47 18.43 35.19
N ALA A 480 12.46 19.29 34.95
CA ALA A 480 13.37 19.77 35.98
C ALA A 480 12.64 20.65 37.00
N PRO A 481 11.76 21.60 36.61
CA PRO A 481 10.93 22.31 37.56
C PRO A 481 10.04 21.42 38.42
N SER A 482 9.35 20.44 37.81
CA SER A 482 8.47 19.55 38.56
C SER A 482 9.25 18.67 39.54
N ALA A 483 10.42 18.15 39.13
CA ALA A 483 11.28 17.32 39.96
C ALA A 483 11.89 18.09 41.14
N VAL A 484 12.24 19.37 40.94
CA VAL A 484 12.73 20.25 42.03
C VAL A 484 11.63 20.52 43.04
N VAL A 485 10.39 20.78 42.59
CA VAL A 485 9.24 21.01 43.48
C VAL A 485 8.86 19.74 44.24
N SER A 486 8.86 18.57 43.58
CA SER A 486 8.60 17.28 44.23
C SER A 486 9.76 16.78 45.10
N ARG A 487 10.96 17.36 44.92
CA ARG A 487 12.24 16.98 45.56
C ARG A 487 12.78 15.61 45.13
N ASP A 488 12.37 15.14 43.96
CA ASP A 488 12.84 13.88 43.35
C ASP A 488 14.16 14.11 42.60
N TYR A 489 15.22 14.33 43.37
CA TYR A 489 16.56 14.62 42.83
C TYR A 489 17.22 13.41 42.17
N ASP A 490 16.82 12.19 42.54
CA ASP A 490 17.44 10.96 42.06
C ASP A 490 17.04 10.66 40.61
N GLU A 491 15.76 10.85 40.25
CA GLU A 491 15.28 10.69 38.86
C GLU A 491 15.85 11.76 37.91
N LEU A 492 15.99 13.00 38.41
CA LEU A 492 16.61 14.08 37.67
C LEU A 492 18.10 13.79 37.40
N ALA A 493 18.82 13.22 38.37
CA ALA A 493 20.22 12.81 38.20
C ALA A 493 20.37 11.69 37.17
N VAL A 494 19.49 10.68 37.20
CA VAL A 494 19.48 9.58 36.21
C VAL A 494 19.15 10.09 34.79
N THR A 495 18.29 11.10 34.69
CA THR A 495 17.93 11.67 33.40
C THR A 495 19.08 12.53 32.86
N LEU A 496 19.69 13.37 33.70
CA LEU A 496 20.82 14.23 33.34
C LEU A 496 22.10 13.45 33.01
N SER A 497 22.35 12.30 33.64
CA SER A 497 23.52 11.47 33.31
C SER A 497 23.49 10.95 31.86
N ARG A 498 22.30 10.81 31.27
CA ARG A 498 22.13 10.37 29.87
C ARG A 498 22.41 11.47 28.85
N PHE A 499 22.52 12.72 29.29
CA PHE A 499 22.95 13.84 28.44
C PHE A 499 24.48 14.01 28.44
N GLU A 500 25.20 13.34 29.35
CA GLU A 500 26.65 13.52 29.49
C GLU A 500 27.41 13.07 28.23
N GLY A 501 28.14 14.01 27.62
CA GLY A 501 28.92 13.78 26.40
C GLY A 501 28.36 14.49 25.15
N HIS A 502 27.13 15.03 25.22
CA HIS A 502 26.48 15.73 24.10
C HIS A 502 26.34 17.24 24.29
N ASP A 503 27.05 17.80 25.28
CA ASP A 503 27.01 19.22 25.67
C ASP A 503 27.28 20.20 24.51
N HIS A 504 28.03 19.78 23.49
CA HIS A 504 28.38 20.57 22.31
C HIS A 504 27.28 20.61 21.23
N VAL A 505 26.32 19.68 21.27
CA VAL A 505 25.21 19.58 20.30
C VAL A 505 23.99 20.37 20.77
N ILE A 506 23.89 20.63 22.08
CA ILE A 506 22.70 21.23 22.69
C ILE A 506 22.85 22.76 22.76
N PRO A 507 22.03 23.54 22.03
CA PRO A 507 22.05 24.98 22.15
C PRO A 507 21.56 25.39 23.55
N GLY A 508 22.35 26.19 24.26
CA GLY A 508 21.95 26.71 25.59
C GLY A 508 22.03 25.71 26.73
N TRP A 509 22.82 24.62 26.61
CA TRP A 509 23.07 23.68 27.72
C TRP A 509 23.52 24.39 29.01
N THR A 510 24.39 25.39 28.86
CA THR A 510 24.92 26.23 29.95
C THR A 510 23.86 27.03 30.69
N LEU A 511 22.78 27.42 30.01
CA LEU A 511 21.68 28.21 30.58
C LEU A 511 20.69 27.35 31.37
N GLY A 512 20.60 26.05 31.09
CA GLY A 512 19.61 25.15 31.70
C GLY A 512 20.21 23.90 32.34
N GLY A 513 20.69 22.96 31.51
CA GLY A 513 21.07 21.62 31.96
C GLY A 513 22.26 21.65 32.94
N GLU A 514 23.22 22.53 32.70
CA GLU A 514 24.36 22.75 33.58
C GLU A 514 23.95 23.36 34.93
N VAL A 515 22.97 24.26 34.95
CA VAL A 515 22.44 24.89 36.19
C VAL A 515 21.77 23.84 37.08
N TYR A 516 20.94 22.97 36.50
CA TYR A 516 20.31 21.87 37.25
C TYR A 516 21.33 20.83 37.71
N LYS A 517 22.34 20.51 36.90
CA LYS A 517 23.44 19.61 37.30
C LYS A 517 24.26 20.18 38.46
N ALA A 518 24.64 21.46 38.38
CA ALA A 518 25.33 22.17 39.46
C ALA A 518 24.50 22.21 40.75
N PHE A 519 23.18 22.37 40.63
CA PHE A 519 22.27 22.34 41.77
C PHE A 519 22.19 20.96 42.42
N LEU A 520 22.11 19.88 41.64
CA LEU A 520 22.15 18.51 42.15
C LEU A 520 23.49 18.20 42.83
N GLU A 521 24.60 18.71 42.30
CA GLU A 521 25.92 18.58 42.92
C GLU A 521 25.95 19.29 44.29
N LEU A 522 25.34 20.46 44.41
CA LEU A 522 25.21 21.18 45.68
C LEU A 522 24.34 20.41 46.68
N VAL A 523 23.20 19.85 46.25
CA VAL A 523 22.30 19.07 47.11
C VAL A 523 22.97 17.77 47.59
N SER A 524 23.68 17.07 46.70
CA SER A 524 24.37 15.81 47.05
C SER A 524 25.55 16.03 48.01
N ARG A 525 26.39 17.04 47.76
CA ARG A 525 27.48 17.43 48.68
C ARG A 525 26.97 17.87 50.04
N ARG A 526 25.81 18.55 50.09
CA ARG A 526 25.15 18.92 51.36
C ARG A 526 24.69 17.69 52.14
N LYS A 527 24.06 16.71 51.48
CA LYS A 527 23.68 15.42 52.13
C LYS A 527 24.92 14.71 52.68
N GLN A 528 26.05 14.78 51.99
CA GLN A 528 27.32 14.14 52.38
C GLN A 528 28.18 14.97 53.36
N ARG A 529 27.75 16.17 53.77
CA ARG A 529 28.51 17.13 54.60
C ARG A 529 29.92 17.44 54.07
N GLN A 530 30.10 17.42 52.75
CA GLN A 530 31.40 17.72 52.13
C GLN A 530 31.53 19.22 51.79
N GLN A 531 32.76 19.71 51.73
CA GLN A 531 33.07 21.10 51.37
C GLN A 531 32.54 21.41 49.95
N ILE A 532 31.79 22.49 49.83
CA ILE A 532 31.18 22.93 48.57
C ILE A 532 32.24 23.67 47.74
N SER A 533 32.39 23.31 46.48
CA SER A 533 33.32 23.97 45.55
C SER A 533 32.77 25.34 45.13
N ILE A 534 33.60 26.38 45.28
CA ILE A 534 33.26 27.78 44.94
C ILE A 534 32.85 27.92 43.46
N GLN A 535 33.46 27.12 42.57
CA GLN A 535 33.16 27.12 41.13
C GLN A 535 31.71 26.69 40.81
N VAL A 536 31.11 25.80 41.60
CA VAL A 536 29.72 25.37 41.41
C VAL A 536 28.77 26.47 41.88
N LEU A 537 29.16 27.20 42.94
CA LEU A 537 28.41 28.32 43.47
C LEU A 537 28.39 29.50 42.49
N ASP A 538 29.54 29.86 41.89
CA ASP A 538 29.63 30.94 40.89
C ASP A 538 28.79 30.66 39.63
N ARG A 539 28.73 29.40 39.20
CA ARG A 539 27.88 28.98 38.07
C ARG A 539 26.40 29.07 38.40
N LEU A 540 26.00 28.69 39.62
CA LEU A 540 24.61 28.82 40.06
C LEU A 540 24.19 30.29 40.25
N LEU A 541 25.08 31.13 40.77
CA LEU A 541 24.83 32.55 40.99
C LEU A 541 24.71 33.34 39.67
N SER A 542 25.42 32.92 38.62
CA SER A 542 25.31 33.51 37.28
C SER A 542 24.20 32.87 36.43
N GLY A 543 23.94 31.58 36.60
CA GLY A 543 22.97 30.82 35.81
C GLY A 543 21.51 30.98 36.24
N LEU A 544 21.21 31.11 37.54
CA LEU A 544 19.83 31.24 38.04
C LEU A 544 19.13 32.55 37.59
N PRO A 545 19.79 33.72 37.56
CA PRO A 545 19.20 34.94 37.00
C PRO A 545 18.94 34.82 35.50
N ALA A 546 19.87 34.25 34.73
CA ALA A 546 19.72 34.03 33.29
C ALA A 546 18.61 33.02 32.96
N LEU A 547 18.46 31.98 33.78
CA LEU A 547 17.36 31.01 33.66
C LEU A 547 16.00 31.65 33.93
N ARG A 548 15.92 32.60 34.87
CA ARG A 548 14.71 33.39 35.16
C ARG A 548 14.31 34.29 33.98
N GLU A 549 15.27 34.92 33.32
CA GLU A 549 15.02 35.74 32.13
C GLU A 549 14.55 34.91 30.95
N SER A 550 15.05 33.66 30.83
CA SER A 550 14.60 32.72 29.78
C SER A 550 13.27 32.02 30.08
N ALA A 551 12.88 31.94 31.36
CA ALA A 551 11.63 31.32 31.76
C ALA A 551 10.47 32.23 31.36
N GLU A 552 9.73 31.84 30.32
CA GLU A 552 8.52 32.53 29.90
C GLU A 552 7.59 32.74 31.10
N SER A 553 7.12 33.99 31.26
CA SER A 553 6.31 34.47 32.38
C SER A 553 5.03 33.67 32.73
N GLY A 554 4.69 32.64 31.95
CA GLY A 554 3.52 31.78 32.14
C GLY A 554 3.76 30.48 32.93
N ASN A 555 5.00 30.00 33.11
CA ASN A 555 5.24 28.72 33.81
C ASN A 555 5.43 28.94 35.32
N ILE A 556 4.32 28.90 36.06
CA ILE A 556 4.30 29.05 37.53
C ILE A 556 5.22 28.02 38.21
N THR A 557 5.28 26.80 37.66
CA THR A 557 6.13 25.70 38.18
C THR A 557 7.61 25.98 38.02
N SER A 558 8.05 26.56 36.89
CA SER A 558 9.46 26.94 36.69
C SER A 558 9.86 28.10 37.58
N LEU A 559 9.00 29.10 37.77
CA LEU A 559 9.26 30.20 38.70
C LEU A 559 9.34 29.71 40.16
N ALA A 560 8.46 28.79 40.56
CA ALA A 560 8.50 28.17 41.88
C ALA A 560 9.80 27.40 42.09
N ALA A 561 10.19 26.55 41.13
CA ALA A 561 11.44 25.79 41.20
C ALA A 561 12.67 26.69 41.26
N ILE A 562 12.74 27.73 40.43
CA ILE A 562 13.84 28.71 40.43
C ILE A 562 13.93 29.42 41.80
N SER A 563 12.79 29.78 42.39
CA SER A 563 12.77 30.41 43.71
C SER A 563 13.19 29.47 44.85
N GLU A 564 12.82 28.18 44.78
CA GLU A 564 13.26 27.15 45.73
C GLU A 564 14.77 26.92 45.59
N MET A 565 15.29 26.78 44.36
CA MET A 565 16.72 26.67 44.09
C MET A 565 17.48 27.90 44.59
N GLY A 566 17.00 29.10 44.30
CA GLY A 566 17.56 30.36 44.78
C GLY A 566 17.58 30.44 46.31
N SER A 567 16.52 30.01 46.99
CA SER A 567 16.46 29.99 48.45
C SER A 567 17.46 29.01 49.08
N LEU A 568 17.69 27.86 48.42
CA LEU A 568 18.64 26.84 48.88
C LEU A 568 20.08 27.29 48.65
N VAL A 569 20.36 27.93 47.51
CA VAL A 569 21.67 28.54 47.23
C VAL A 569 21.96 29.67 48.22
N ALA A 570 20.99 30.55 48.50
CA ALA A 570 21.14 31.64 49.46
C ALA A 570 21.35 31.16 50.92
N LYS A 571 20.75 30.03 51.30
CA LYS A 571 21.03 29.41 52.61
C LYS A 571 22.45 28.86 52.67
N VAL A 572 22.90 28.22 51.60
CA VAL A 572 24.24 27.62 51.52
C VAL A 572 25.33 28.69 51.48
N THR A 573 25.13 29.79 50.76
CA THR A 573 26.07 30.93 50.76
C THR A 573 26.18 31.58 52.14
N ALA A 574 25.10 31.58 52.94
CA ALA A 574 25.13 32.09 54.32
C ALA A 574 25.88 31.19 55.29
N GLU A 575 25.90 29.87 55.04
CA GLU A 575 26.59 28.88 55.88
C GLU A 575 28.12 28.83 55.59
N VAL A 576 28.57 29.30 54.43
CA VAL A 576 30.00 29.36 54.06
C VAL A 576 30.66 30.58 54.71
N PRO A 577 31.75 30.42 55.49
CA PRO A 577 32.44 31.54 56.10
C PRO A 577 33.09 32.44 55.05
N ARG A 578 32.71 33.72 55.10
CA ARG A 578 33.15 34.89 54.33
C ARG A 578 34.40 34.69 53.46
N HIS A 579 34.18 34.63 52.15
CA HIS A 579 35.07 35.27 51.20
C HIS A 579 34.25 36.08 50.19
N ASP A 580 34.57 37.37 50.15
CA ASP A 580 34.19 38.43 49.21
C ASP A 580 32.78 39.07 49.25
N GLN A 581 32.79 40.40 49.36
CA GLN A 581 31.63 41.30 49.26
C GLN A 581 30.91 41.18 47.90
N ASP A 582 31.59 40.70 46.87
CA ASP A 582 31.03 40.45 45.53
C ASP A 582 30.02 39.28 45.51
N ASN A 583 30.12 38.34 46.44
CA ASN A 583 29.14 37.26 46.57
C ASN A 583 27.83 37.77 47.19
N VAL A 584 27.87 38.85 47.98
CA VAL A 584 26.69 39.42 48.64
C VAL A 584 25.80 40.14 47.64
N THR A 585 26.38 40.90 46.70
CA THR A 585 25.62 41.58 45.64
C THR A 585 25.04 40.60 44.62
N ARG A 586 25.77 39.52 44.30
CA ARG A 586 25.29 38.44 43.42
C ARG A 586 24.17 37.61 44.05
N VAL A 587 24.21 37.38 45.37
CA VAL A 587 23.13 36.70 46.08
C VAL A 587 21.85 37.56 46.12
N LEU A 588 21.96 38.89 46.17
CA LEU A 588 20.82 39.80 46.05
C LEU A 588 20.20 39.82 44.65
N SER A 589 20.98 39.50 43.60
CA SER A 589 20.44 39.33 42.24
C SER A 589 19.70 38.01 42.02
N LEU A 590 19.62 37.13 43.03
CA LEU A 590 18.89 35.88 42.90
C LEU A 590 17.36 36.12 42.87
N PRO A 591 16.63 35.39 42.00
CA PRO A 591 15.17 35.38 41.99
C PRO A 591 14.62 34.67 43.24
N LEU A 592 14.42 35.42 44.31
CA LEU A 592 13.84 34.95 45.56
C LEU A 592 12.35 35.35 45.64
N THR A 593 11.56 34.57 46.39
CA THR A 593 10.23 35.03 46.82
C THR A 593 10.38 36.20 47.80
N GLU A 594 9.40 37.11 47.86
CA GLU A 594 9.47 38.30 48.71
C GLU A 594 9.78 37.96 50.18
N ASP A 595 9.18 36.89 50.72
CA ASP A 595 9.44 36.42 52.08
C ASP A 595 10.88 35.88 52.26
N ALA A 596 11.40 35.12 51.29
CA ALA A 596 12.78 34.62 51.33
C ALA A 596 13.80 35.77 51.21
N HIS A 597 13.52 36.75 50.36
CA HIS A 597 14.33 37.97 50.22
C HIS A 597 14.36 38.77 51.53
N LEU A 598 13.19 38.96 52.17
CA LEU A 598 13.09 39.66 53.46
C LEU A 598 13.85 38.94 54.58
N LYS A 599 13.64 37.62 54.73
CA LYS A 599 14.35 36.81 55.75
C LYS A 599 15.87 36.86 55.54
N HIS A 600 16.32 36.83 54.30
CA HIS A 600 17.74 36.84 54.00
C HIS A 600 18.36 38.23 54.23
N ALA A 601 17.69 39.31 53.81
CA ALA A 601 18.09 40.68 54.10
C ALA A 601 18.17 40.93 55.63
N LEU A 602 17.23 40.40 56.39
CA LEU A 602 17.20 40.51 57.84
C LEU A 602 18.37 39.73 58.48
N ASN A 603 18.62 38.49 58.08
CA ASN A 603 19.79 37.71 58.54
C ASN A 603 21.14 38.37 58.15
N MET A 604 21.21 38.98 56.96
CA MET A 604 22.38 39.76 56.55
C MET A 604 22.59 40.99 57.42
N SER A 605 21.53 41.78 57.69
CA SER A 605 21.64 42.93 58.59
C SER A 605 22.08 42.50 59.99
N LEU A 606 21.52 41.41 60.53
CA LEU A 606 21.89 40.88 61.84
C LEU A 606 23.34 40.43 61.90
N SER A 607 23.82 39.69 60.89
CA SER A 607 25.21 39.22 60.83
C SER A 607 26.21 40.36 60.57
N TYR A 608 25.82 41.41 59.83
CA TYR A 608 26.60 42.64 59.69
C TYR A 608 26.71 43.37 61.03
N TYR A 609 25.58 43.60 61.72
CA TYR A 609 25.56 44.24 63.04
C TYR A 609 26.34 43.41 64.08
N GLN A 610 26.20 42.09 64.10
CA GLN A 610 26.98 41.20 64.97
C GLN A 610 28.48 41.27 64.66
N GLY A 611 28.87 41.34 63.38
CA GLY A 611 30.27 41.54 62.98
C GLY A 611 30.83 42.89 63.41
N LEU A 612 30.04 43.96 63.28
CA LEU A 612 30.40 45.31 63.72
C LEU A 612 30.55 45.37 65.26
N MET A 613 29.66 44.69 65.99
CA MET A 613 29.70 44.57 67.45
C MET A 613 30.84 43.67 67.94
N ALA A 614 31.25 42.67 67.17
CA ALA A 614 32.39 41.81 67.48
C ALA A 614 33.75 42.46 67.14
N GLY A 615 33.81 43.31 66.11
CA GLY A 615 35.00 44.10 65.76
C GLY A 615 35.18 45.38 66.59
N GLY A 616 34.17 45.76 67.38
CA GLY A 616 34.19 46.90 68.31
C GLY A 616 34.58 46.56 69.75
N ARG A 617 35.19 45.40 70.00
CA ARG A 617 35.75 45.00 71.31
C ARG A 617 37.26 44.96 71.30
#